data_AF-A0A0C9WE98-F1
#
_entry.id   AF-A0A0C9WE98-F1
#
_cell.length_a   1.000
_cell.length_b   1.000
_cell.length_c   1.000
_cell.angle_alpha   90.00
_cell.angle_beta   90.00
_cell.angle_gamma   90.00
#
_symmetry.space_group_name_H-M   'P 1'
#
loop_
_entity.id
_entity.type
_entity.pdbx_description
1 polymer ?
#
loop_
_entity_poly.entity_id
_entity_poly.type
_entity_poly.pdbx_seq_one_letter_code
_entity_poly.pdbx_strand_id
1 'polypeptide(L)' 'LKFDGFLSDWIDITNGIGQGDPLSMILYIIYNSDLVEVANAQGKRELALAFVDDTAYVAIGTTFRD' A
#
# COMPACT_ATOMS: atom_id res chain seq x y z
N LEU A 1 25.10 -2.06 10.20
CA LEU A 1 24.60 -3.13 11.11
C LEU A 1 25.77 -3.65 11.93
N LYS A 2 25.67 -3.81 13.25
CA LYS A 2 26.78 -4.34 14.07
C LYS A 2 26.33 -5.58 14.82
N PHE A 3 27.02 -6.70 14.62
CA PHE A 3 26.77 -7.97 15.29
C PHE A 3 28.10 -8.63 15.65
N ASP A 4 28.25 -9.12 16.88
CA ASP A 4 29.46 -9.76 17.40
C ASP A 4 30.78 -9.02 17.11
N GLY A 5 30.74 -7.69 17.25
CA GLY A 5 31.92 -6.83 17.06
C GLY A 5 32.24 -6.52 15.59
N PHE A 6 31.62 -7.19 14.62
CA PHE A 6 31.72 -6.86 13.21
C PHE A 6 30.72 -5.75 12.85
N LEU A 7 31.22 -4.67 12.26
CA LEU A 7 30.40 -3.61 11.69
C LEU A 7 30.31 -3.83 10.18
N SER A 8 29.11 -4.06 9.67
CA SER A 8 28.86 -4.17 8.23
C SER A 8 29.02 -2.81 7.55
N ASP A 9 29.52 -2.84 6.32
CA ASP A 9 29.53 -1.69 5.42
C ASP A 9 28.12 -1.19 5.10
N TRP A 10 28.05 0.03 4.57
CA TRP A 10 26.80 0.62 4.10
C TRP A 10 26.25 -0.19 2.92
N ILE A 11 24.93 -0.43 2.96
CA ILE A 11 24.21 -1.09 1.89
C ILE A 11 23.21 -0.06 1.36
N ASP A 12 23.38 0.31 0.09
CA ASP A 12 22.44 1.21 -0.57
C ASP A 12 21.13 0.47 -0.88
N ILE A 13 20.03 1.02 -0.38
CA ILE A 13 18.67 0.55 -0.74
C ILE A 13 18.27 1.28 -2.01
N THR A 14 18.36 0.61 -3.16
CA THR A 14 18.02 1.19 -4.46
C THR A 14 16.57 0.95 -4.86
N ASN A 15 15.81 0.16 -4.09
CA ASN A 15 14.42 -0.19 -4.38
C ASN A 15 13.61 -0.33 -3.09
N GLY A 16 12.37 0.16 -3.11
CA GLY A 16 11.45 0.14 -1.97
C GLY A 16 11.73 1.24 -0.94
N ILE A 17 11.08 1.12 0.22
CA ILE A 17 11.22 2.04 1.35
C ILE A 17 11.68 1.26 2.59
N GLY A 18 12.49 1.88 3.45
CA GLY A 18 13.00 1.23 4.66
C GLY A 18 11.90 0.97 5.68
N GLN A 19 11.75 -0.27 6.13
CA GLN A 19 10.82 -0.59 7.23
C GLN A 19 11.32 0.01 8.55
N GLY A 20 10.43 0.64 9.30
CA GLY A 20 10.74 1.29 10.59
C GLY A 20 11.23 2.73 10.48
N ASP A 21 11.39 3.27 9.27
CA ASP A 21 11.55 4.72 9.07
C ASP A 21 10.17 5.40 9.22
N PRO A 22 10.01 6.38 10.14
CA PRO A 22 8.76 7.13 10.29
C PRO A 22 8.24 7.78 9.01
N LEU A 23 9.13 8.13 8.07
CA LEU A 23 8.74 8.74 6.80
C LEU A 23 8.22 7.73 5.77
N SER A 24 8.68 6.48 5.84
CA SER A 24 8.26 5.41 4.92
C SER A 24 6.74 5.26 4.88
N MET A 25 6.08 5.34 6.04
CA MET A 25 4.62 5.22 6.12
C MET A 25 3.88 6.32 5.36
N ILE A 26 4.35 7.57 5.43
CA ILE A 26 3.73 8.71 4.74
C ILE A 26 3.99 8.60 3.23
N LEU A 27 5.22 8.26 2.84
CA LEU A 27 5.58 8.07 1.44
C LEU A 27 4.80 6.92 0.80
N TYR A 28 4.54 5.85 1.55
CA TYR A 28 3.73 4.73 1.08
C TYR A 28 2.27 5.14 0.81
N ILE A 29 1.67 5.96 1.67
CA ILE A 29 0.30 6.47 1.47
C ILE A 29 0.23 7.36 0.22
N ILE A 30 1.21 8.24 0.02
CA ILE A 30 1.27 9.12 -1.17
C ILE A 30 1.49 8.30 -2.43
N TYR A 31 2.35 7.28 -2.39
CA TYR A 31 2.59 6.41 -3.54
C TYR A 31 1.34 5.62 -3.96
N ASN A 32 0.55 5.15 -2.98
CA ASN A 32 -0.64 4.34 -3.23
C ASN A 32 -1.92 5.17 -3.44
N SER A 33 -1.91 6.50 -3.29
CA SER A 33 -3.13 7.32 -3.44
C SER A 33 -3.75 7.19 -4.83
N ASP A 34 -2.91 7.13 -5.86
CA ASP A 34 -3.37 7.01 -7.25
C ASP A 34 -4.06 5.66 -7.50
N LEU A 35 -3.66 4.60 -6.77
CA LEU A 35 -4.31 3.29 -6.86
C LEU A 35 -5.76 3.35 -6.35
N VAL A 36 -6.02 4.16 -5.32
CA VAL A 36 -7.36 4.39 -4.77
C VAL A 36 -8.21 5.20 -5.74
N GLU A 37 -7.61 6.16 -6.46
CA GLU A 37 -8.31 6.95 -7.48
C GLU A 37 -8.68 6.12 -8.72
N VAL A 38 -7.83 5.18 -9.15
CA VAL A 38 -8.13 4.26 -10.27
C VAL A 38 -9.31 3.35 -9.94
N ALA A 39 -9.52 2.99 -8.67
CA ALA A 39 -10.68 2.23 -8.22
C ALA A 39 -12.01 2.99 -8.30
N ASN A 40 -11.98 4.24 -8.79
CA ASN A 40 -13.06 5.09 -9.30
C ASN A 40 -14.46 4.46 -9.23
N ALA A 41 -15.04 4.48 -8.03
CA ALA A 41 -16.40 4.05 -7.71
C ALA A 41 -17.44 5.02 -8.30
N GLN A 42 -17.40 5.26 -9.61
CA GLN A 42 -18.36 6.11 -10.33
C GLN A 42 -19.76 5.49 -10.33
N GLY A 43 -19.87 4.19 -10.04
CA GLY A 43 -21.13 3.53 -9.74
C GLY A 43 -21.45 3.63 -8.24
N LYS A 44 -22.69 4.02 -7.89
CA LYS A 44 -23.23 4.04 -6.52
C LYS A 44 -23.27 2.65 -5.82
N ARG A 45 -22.55 1.64 -6.32
CA ARG A 45 -22.62 0.22 -5.93
C ARG A 45 -21.25 -0.45 -5.76
N GLU A 46 -20.17 0.32 -5.90
CA GLU A 46 -18.80 -0.17 -5.73
C GLU A 46 -18.14 0.59 -4.59
N LEU A 47 -17.42 -0.12 -3.73
CA LEU A 47 -16.70 0.45 -2.60
C LEU A 47 -15.25 -0.02 -2.68
N ALA A 48 -14.33 0.93 -2.84
CA ALA A 48 -12.91 0.71 -2.75
C ALA A 48 -12.41 1.21 -1.39
N LEU A 49 -11.78 0.32 -0.60
CA LEU A 49 -11.16 0.64 0.68
C LEU A 49 -9.66 0.40 0.53
N ALA A 50 -8.85 1.38 0.91
CA ALA A 50 -7.40 1.23 0.99
C ALA A 50 -6.94 1.58 2.40
N PHE A 51 -6.23 0.65 3.04
CA PHE A 51 -5.64 0.80 4.36
C PHE A 51 -4.19 0.36 4.31
N VAL A 52 -3.30 1.35 4.17
CA VAL A 52 -1.85 1.12 4.06
C VAL A 52 -1.59 0.07 2.99
N ASP A 53 -1.20 -1.16 3.33
CA ASP A 53 -0.85 -2.22 2.38
C ASP A 53 -2.07 -2.98 1.82
N ASP A 54 -3.24 -2.83 2.44
CA ASP A 54 -4.44 -3.59 2.07
C ASP A 54 -5.37 -2.75 1.20
N THR A 55 -5.69 -3.25 0.00
CA THR A 55 -6.74 -2.69 -0.85
C THR A 55 -7.85 -3.72 -1.03
N ALA A 56 -9.08 -3.34 -0.69
CA ALA A 56 -10.28 -4.15 -0.87
C ALA A 56 -11.23 -3.47 -1.86
N TYR A 57 -11.74 -4.25 -2.82
CA TYR A 57 -12.72 -3.81 -3.80
C TYR A 57 -14.00 -4.62 -3.65
N VAL A 58 -15.12 -3.96 -3.39
CA VAL A 58 -16.44 -4.58 -3.21
C VAL A 58 -17.37 -4.12 -4.31
N ALA A 59 -18.02 -5.06 -5.00
CA ALA A 59 -19.02 -4.79 -6.03
C ALA A 59 -20.35 -5.45 -5.70
N ILE A 60 -21.46 -4.71 -5.81
CA ILE A 60 -22.81 -5.22 -5.57
C ILE A 60 -23.52 -5.48 -6.91
N GLY A 61 -23.77 -6.77 -7.20
CA GLY A 61 -24.54 -7.21 -8.36
C GLY A 61 -25.98 -6.70 -8.35
N THR A 62 -26.55 -6.43 -9.53
CA THR A 62 -27.91 -5.87 -9.68
C THR A 62 -29.02 -6.90 -9.41
N THR A 63 -28.74 -8.18 -9.59
CA THR A 63 -29.72 -9.27 -9.47
C THR A 63 -29.05 -10.54 -8.94
N PHE A 64 -29.72 -11.23 -8.02
CA PHE A 64 -29.42 -12.62 -7.68
C PHE A 64 -30.30 -13.50 -8.59
N ARG A 65 -29.69 -14.30 -9.47
CA ARG A 65 -30.40 -15.34 -10.22
C ARG A 65 -29.84 -16.68 -9.78
N ASP A 66 -30.73 -17.56 -9.33
CA ASP A 66 -30.48 -18.98 -9.09
C ASP A 66 -30.13 -19.72 -10.40
#